data_AF-A0A1C3YN40-F1
#
_entry.id   AF-A0A1C3YN40-F1
#
_cell.length_a   1.000
_cell.length_b   1.000
_cell.length_c   1.000
_cell.angle_alpha   90.00
_cell.angle_beta   90.00
_cell.angle_gamma   90.00
#
_symmetry.space_group_name_H-M   'P 1'
#
loop_
_entity.id
_entity.type
_entity.pdbx_description
1 polymer ?
#
loop_
_entity_poly.entity_id
_entity_poly.type
_entity_poly.pdbx_seq_one_letter_code
_entity_poly.pdbx_strand_id
1 'polypeptide(L)'
;MPICRQCTTTGLYCDRSDKPTRFIEHRELPDPDTPRKALQDQNIARLFHSYTSEISKWYDLSDSAYYFGQIVPTLALDEPLLFSAIIALSAMHTCKTSSPSFRKVAEFYHHRCIRLLITLSEGNQLITRGIALAATCLLRSYEILDGDVDPTSTCGALTQWLRCMMFFRAIYEWDYLELGFGTI
;
A
#
# COMPACT_ATOMS: atom_id res chain seq x y z
N MET A 1 15.38 -13.61 45.70
CA MET A 1 15.94 -13.55 44.32
C MET A 1 17.24 -14.35 44.32
N PRO A 2 17.40 -15.40 43.50
CA PRO A 2 18.63 -16.19 43.49
C PRO A 2 19.78 -15.37 42.86
N ILE A 3 20.81 -15.09 43.65
CA ILE A 3 22.04 -14.40 43.20
C ILE A 3 22.92 -15.45 42.52
N CYS A 4 23.41 -15.20 41.30
CA CYS A 4 24.31 -16.16 40.65
C CYS A 4 25.66 -16.23 41.39
N ARG A 5 26.32 -17.40 41.39
CA ARG A 5 27.56 -17.64 42.18
C ARG A 5 28.69 -16.64 41.93
N GLN A 6 28.76 -16.01 40.76
CA GLN A 6 29.80 -15.03 40.41
C GLN A 6 29.57 -13.65 41.06
N CYS A 7 28.31 -13.24 41.22
CA CYS A 7 27.93 -11.97 41.86
C CYS A 7 28.14 -12.02 43.39
N THR A 8 28.09 -13.22 43.99
CA THR A 8 28.36 -13.41 45.43
C THR A 8 29.81 -13.11 45.80
N THR A 9 30.78 -13.43 44.93
CA THR A 9 32.21 -13.26 45.21
C THR A 9 32.70 -11.83 45.02
N THR A 10 31.98 -11.02 44.23
CA THR A 10 32.41 -9.67 43.82
C THR A 10 31.64 -8.55 44.50
N GLY A 11 30.58 -8.85 45.27
CA GLY A 11 29.74 -7.84 45.92
C GLY A 11 28.90 -7.00 44.95
N LEU A 12 28.86 -7.38 43.66
CA LEU A 12 28.16 -6.68 42.60
C LEU A 12 26.85 -7.40 42.29
N TYR A 13 25.77 -6.65 42.13
CA TYR A 13 24.47 -7.19 41.74
C TYR A 13 24.40 -7.37 40.21
N CYS A 14 24.01 -8.54 39.75
CA CYS A 14 23.77 -8.78 38.33
C CYS A 14 22.36 -8.31 37.98
N ASP A 15 22.26 -7.18 37.27
CA ASP A 15 21.00 -6.77 36.67
C ASP A 15 20.69 -7.68 35.46
N ARG A 16 19.83 -8.67 35.68
CA ARG A 16 19.33 -9.55 34.61
C ARG A 16 18.17 -8.91 33.82
N SER A 17 17.85 -7.64 34.08
CA SER A 17 16.71 -6.96 33.46
C SER A 17 17.02 -6.30 32.11
N ASP A 18 18.29 -6.23 31.71
CA ASP A 18 18.68 -5.66 30.41
C ASP A 18 18.40 -6.65 29.28
N LYS A 19 17.14 -6.67 28.82
CA LYS A 19 16.86 -7.07 27.44
C LYS A 19 17.65 -6.10 26.56
N PRO A 20 18.48 -6.58 25.61
CA PRO A 20 19.15 -5.67 24.70
C PRO A 20 18.08 -4.87 23.96
N THR A 21 18.05 -3.57 24.22
CA THR A 21 17.22 -2.61 23.51
C THR A 21 17.73 -2.62 22.08
N ARG A 22 17.09 -3.43 21.24
CA ARG A 22 17.38 -3.46 19.81
C ARG A 22 16.84 -2.14 19.27
N PHE A 23 17.73 -1.15 19.12
CA PHE A 23 17.40 0.08 18.42
C PHE A 23 16.96 -0.33 17.01
N ILE A 24 15.65 -0.32 16.77
CA ILE A 24 15.12 -0.44 15.43
C ILE A 24 15.51 0.87 14.78
N GLU A 25 16.52 0.81 13.91
CA GLU A 25 16.88 1.92 13.05
C GLU A 25 15.63 2.27 12.25
N HIS A 26 14.94 3.35 12.66
CA HIS A 26 13.82 3.91 11.92
C HIS A 26 14.43 4.53 10.66
N ARG A 27 14.64 3.71 9.63
CA ARG A 27 14.96 4.22 8.30
C ARG A 27 13.82 5.13 7.90
N GLU A 28 14.10 6.43 7.79
CA GLU A 28 13.13 7.40 7.32
C GLU A 28 12.66 6.97 5.93
N LEU A 29 11.35 6.82 5.78
CA LEU A 29 10.75 6.47 4.49
C LEU A 29 10.74 7.72 3.60
N PRO A 30 10.92 7.57 2.27
CA PRO A 30 10.91 8.70 1.37
C PRO A 30 9.59 9.48 1.43
N ASP A 31 9.69 10.80 1.31
CA ASP A 31 8.53 11.69 1.43
C ASP A 31 7.52 11.49 0.28
N PRO A 32 6.26 11.12 0.56
CA PRO A 32 5.23 10.91 -0.45
C PRO A 32 4.80 12.20 -1.17
N ASP A 33 5.06 13.38 -0.60
CA ASP A 33 4.67 14.66 -1.18
C ASP A 33 5.58 15.11 -2.31
N THR A 34 6.71 14.43 -2.49
CA THR A 34 7.63 14.66 -3.60
C THR A 34 7.90 13.36 -4.39
N PRO A 35 6.90 12.84 -5.15
CA PRO A 35 6.98 11.53 -5.82
C PRO A 35 8.27 11.29 -6.61
N ARG A 36 8.70 12.26 -7.42
CA ARG A 36 9.93 12.16 -8.23
C ARG A 36 11.19 12.00 -7.38
N LYS A 37 11.25 12.63 -6.20
CA LYS A 37 12.36 12.46 -5.25
C LYS A 37 12.24 11.12 -4.54
N ALA A 38 11.04 10.72 -4.13
CA ALA A 38 10.81 9.43 -3.48
C ALA A 38 11.23 8.25 -4.38
N LEU A 39 11.03 8.35 -5.69
CA LEU A 39 11.47 7.35 -6.68
C LEU A 39 12.99 7.21 -6.82
N GLN A 40 13.79 8.08 -6.20
CA GLN A 40 15.24 7.88 -6.11
C GLN A 40 15.59 6.75 -5.12
N ASP A 41 14.70 6.41 -4.19
CA ASP A 41 14.87 5.23 -3.35
C ASP A 41 14.55 3.95 -4.14
N GLN A 42 15.47 3.00 -4.06
CA GLN A 42 15.39 1.76 -4.83
C GLN A 42 14.15 0.90 -4.48
N ASN A 43 13.72 0.89 -3.22
CA ASN A 43 12.54 0.11 -2.83
C ASN A 43 11.27 0.74 -3.40
N ILE A 44 11.14 2.07 -3.31
CA ILE A 44 9.99 2.79 -3.86
C ILE A 44 9.93 2.65 -5.39
N ALA A 45 11.08 2.78 -6.08
CA ALA A 45 11.15 2.57 -7.52
C ALA A 45 10.72 1.16 -7.94
N ARG A 46 11.15 0.12 -7.19
CA ARG A 46 10.75 -1.27 -7.46
C ARG A 46 9.25 -1.50 -7.26
N LEU A 47 8.68 -0.92 -6.20
CA LEU A 47 7.24 -1.02 -5.94
C LEU A 47 6.44 -0.32 -7.04
N PHE A 48 6.85 0.88 -7.43
CA PHE A 48 6.23 1.61 -8.54
C PHE A 48 6.34 0.84 -9.86
N HIS A 49 7.49 0.20 -10.12
CA HIS A 49 7.65 -0.67 -11.27
C HIS A 49 6.70 -1.88 -11.23
N SER A 50 6.63 -2.60 -10.10
CA SER A 50 5.71 -3.74 -9.91
C SER A 50 4.26 -3.35 -10.17
N TYR A 51 3.86 -2.14 -9.76
CA TYR A 51 2.56 -1.60 -10.13
C TYR A 51 2.35 -1.58 -11.64
N THR A 52 3.24 -0.89 -12.37
CA THR A 52 3.13 -0.72 -13.82
C THR A 52 3.27 -2.02 -14.61
N SER A 53 4.02 -2.99 -14.09
CA SER A 53 4.35 -4.23 -14.81
C SER A 53 3.32 -5.34 -14.58
N GLU A 54 2.64 -5.36 -13.44
CA GLU A 54 1.79 -6.49 -13.02
C GLU A 54 0.42 -6.04 -12.52
N ILE A 55 0.38 -5.12 -11.55
CA ILE A 55 -0.85 -4.80 -10.82
C ILE A 55 -1.83 -4.00 -11.68
N SER A 56 -1.35 -2.99 -12.41
CA SER A 56 -2.19 -2.13 -13.25
C SER A 56 -2.95 -2.90 -14.32
N LYS A 57 -2.37 -3.98 -14.84
CA LYS A 57 -2.97 -4.83 -15.87
C LYS A 57 -4.30 -5.45 -15.45
N TRP A 58 -4.53 -5.64 -14.15
CA TRP A 58 -5.81 -6.18 -13.65
C TRP A 58 -6.95 -5.17 -13.76
N TYR A 59 -6.64 -3.88 -13.72
CA TYR A 59 -7.61 -2.81 -13.86
C TYR A 59 -7.96 -2.59 -15.33
N ASP A 60 -6.97 -2.71 -16.22
CA ASP A 60 -7.10 -2.41 -17.64
C ASP A 60 -7.64 -3.58 -18.50
N LEU A 61 -8.13 -4.66 -17.89
CA LEU A 61 -8.59 -5.85 -18.65
C LEU A 61 -9.73 -5.54 -19.63
N SER A 62 -10.54 -4.51 -19.35
CA SER A 62 -11.63 -4.03 -20.21
C SER A 62 -11.51 -2.54 -20.52
N ASP A 63 -10.37 -1.92 -20.20
CA ASP A 63 -10.09 -0.54 -20.57
C ASP A 63 -9.11 -0.51 -21.75
N SER A 64 -9.63 -0.17 -22.92
CA SER A 64 -8.83 -0.05 -24.15
C SER A 64 -7.83 1.11 -24.09
N ALA A 65 -8.05 2.09 -23.22
CA ALA A 65 -7.16 3.23 -23.01
C ALA A 65 -6.03 2.93 -22.03
N TYR A 66 -6.05 1.77 -21.35
CA TYR A 66 -5.08 1.38 -20.33
C TYR A 66 -4.86 2.48 -19.27
N TYR A 67 -5.95 3.05 -18.75
CA TYR A 67 -5.91 4.21 -17.87
C TYR A 67 -5.05 3.94 -16.62
N PHE A 68 -5.20 2.79 -15.98
CA PHE A 68 -4.42 2.44 -14.78
C PHE A 68 -2.97 2.05 -15.10
N GLY A 69 -2.69 1.58 -16.32
CA GLY A 69 -1.37 1.18 -16.78
C GLY A 69 -0.54 2.31 -17.39
N GLN A 70 -1.17 3.35 -17.94
CA GLN A 70 -0.49 4.44 -18.65
C GLN A 70 -0.72 5.81 -18.01
N ILE A 71 -1.99 6.18 -17.77
CA ILE A 71 -2.35 7.52 -17.33
C ILE A 71 -2.10 7.69 -15.83
N VAL A 72 -2.58 6.78 -15.01
CA VAL A 72 -2.44 6.82 -13.54
C VAL A 72 -0.96 6.86 -13.09
N PRO A 73 -0.03 6.01 -13.60
CA PRO A 73 1.39 6.11 -13.24
C PRO A 73 2.00 7.45 -13.66
N THR A 74 1.61 7.97 -14.83
CA THR A 74 2.13 9.25 -15.32
C THR A 74 1.72 10.39 -14.39
N LEU A 75 0.43 10.45 -14.02
CA LEU A 75 -0.09 11.46 -13.09
C LEU A 75 0.53 11.30 -11.69
N ALA A 76 0.76 10.07 -11.23
CA ALA A 76 1.36 9.80 -9.92
C ALA A 76 2.79 10.35 -9.77
N LEU A 77 3.48 10.71 -10.85
CA LEU A 77 4.77 11.37 -10.75
C LEU A 77 4.67 12.80 -10.22
N ASP A 78 3.49 13.42 -10.32
CA ASP A 78 3.25 14.81 -9.91
C ASP A 78 2.11 14.93 -8.89
N GLU A 79 1.30 13.89 -8.71
CA GLU A 79 0.15 13.86 -7.80
C GLU A 79 0.41 12.93 -6.58
N PRO A 80 0.71 13.48 -5.39
CA PRO A 80 0.99 12.70 -4.18
C PRO A 80 -0.12 11.73 -3.77
N LEU A 81 -1.37 12.05 -4.12
CA LEU A 81 -2.53 11.21 -3.83
C LEU A 81 -2.44 9.86 -4.58
N LEU A 82 -2.22 9.89 -5.90
CA LEU A 82 -2.06 8.67 -6.69
C LEU A 82 -0.76 7.96 -6.36
N PHE A 83 0.32 8.71 -6.16
CA PHE A 83 1.59 8.13 -5.77
C PHE A 83 1.46 7.30 -4.50
N SER A 84 0.83 7.88 -3.47
CA SER A 84 0.62 7.20 -2.20
C SER A 84 -0.24 5.95 -2.35
N ALA A 85 -1.31 6.02 -3.15
CA ALA A 85 -2.17 4.86 -3.41
C ALA A 85 -1.42 3.72 -4.13
N ILE A 86 -0.65 4.05 -5.17
CA ILE A 86 0.17 3.10 -5.94
C ILE A 86 1.19 2.40 -5.05
N ILE A 87 1.97 3.17 -4.29
CA ILE A 87 3.01 2.61 -3.43
C ILE A 87 2.41 1.78 -2.30
N ALA A 88 1.32 2.24 -1.69
CA ALA A 88 0.61 1.49 -0.65
C ALA A 88 0.16 0.12 -1.15
N LEU A 89 -0.59 0.09 -2.27
CA LEU A 89 -1.10 -1.14 -2.87
C LEU A 89 0.04 -2.10 -3.25
N SER A 90 1.06 -1.57 -3.91
CA SER A 90 2.20 -2.38 -4.37
C SER A 90 2.97 -2.96 -3.19
N ALA A 91 3.22 -2.16 -2.15
CA ALA A 91 3.89 -2.62 -0.94
C ALA A 91 3.09 -3.70 -0.21
N MET A 92 1.75 -3.55 -0.13
CA MET A 92 0.90 -4.57 0.49
C MET A 92 0.87 -5.86 -0.34
N HIS A 93 0.77 -5.73 -1.66
CA HIS A 93 0.84 -6.86 -2.58
C HIS A 93 2.17 -7.62 -2.43
N THR A 94 3.31 -6.92 -2.43
CA THR A 94 4.62 -7.54 -2.18
C THR A 94 4.73 -8.11 -0.78
N CYS A 95 4.15 -7.46 0.23
CA CYS A 95 4.11 -7.94 1.61
C CYS A 95 3.42 -9.30 1.73
N LYS A 96 2.31 -9.48 1.03
CA LYS A 96 1.49 -10.71 1.08
C LYS A 96 2.04 -11.84 0.21
N THR A 97 2.81 -11.51 -0.84
CA THR A 97 3.31 -12.51 -1.80
C THR A 97 4.75 -12.95 -1.55
N SER A 98 5.64 -12.01 -1.19
CA SER A 98 7.09 -12.26 -1.31
C SER A 98 7.91 -11.76 -0.12
N SER A 99 7.55 -10.64 0.51
CA SER A 99 8.44 -9.98 1.47
C SER A 99 7.67 -9.19 2.54
N PRO A 100 7.44 -9.78 3.73
CA PRO A 100 6.70 -9.15 4.83
C PRO A 100 7.30 -7.82 5.32
N SER A 101 8.56 -7.52 5.02
CA SER A 101 9.20 -6.27 5.42
C SER A 101 8.58 -5.01 4.78
N PHE A 102 7.82 -5.15 3.68
CA PHE A 102 7.14 -4.02 3.05
C PHE A 102 5.90 -3.54 3.80
N ARG A 103 5.45 -4.27 4.84
CA ARG A 103 4.28 -3.90 5.65
C ARG A 103 4.29 -2.43 6.10
N LYS A 104 5.41 -1.98 6.67
CA LYS A 104 5.56 -0.61 7.17
C LYS A 104 5.48 0.44 6.07
N VAL A 105 6.01 0.13 4.88
CA VAL A 105 5.92 1.00 3.71
C VAL A 105 4.46 1.12 3.28
N ALA A 106 3.77 -0.02 3.22
CA ALA A 106 2.37 -0.11 2.82
C ALA A 106 1.48 0.76 3.73
N GLU A 107 1.60 0.60 5.05
CA GLU A 107 0.85 1.38 6.04
C GLU A 107 1.15 2.88 5.99
N PHE A 108 2.42 3.25 5.81
CA PHE A 108 2.85 4.65 5.76
C PHE A 108 2.23 5.40 4.57
N TYR A 109 2.36 4.86 3.36
CA TYR A 109 1.78 5.47 2.16
C TYR A 109 0.24 5.38 2.16
N HIS A 110 -0.34 4.31 2.72
CA HIS A 110 -1.79 4.20 2.91
C HIS A 110 -2.33 5.34 3.78
N HIS A 111 -1.73 5.56 4.96
CA HIS A 111 -2.12 6.67 5.84
C HIS A 111 -1.99 8.03 5.16
N ARG A 112 -0.93 8.24 4.36
CA ARG A 112 -0.79 9.50 3.61
C ARG A 112 -1.95 9.67 2.63
N CYS A 113 -2.27 8.63 1.87
CA CYS A 113 -3.33 8.68 0.87
C CYS A 113 -4.69 9.00 1.51
N ILE A 114 -5.03 8.34 2.63
CA ILE A 114 -6.27 8.61 3.37
C ILE A 114 -6.32 10.06 3.86
N ARG A 115 -5.21 10.58 4.41
CA ARG A 115 -5.16 11.99 4.84
C ARG A 115 -5.42 12.95 3.69
N LEU A 116 -4.85 12.70 2.51
CA LEU A 116 -5.08 13.53 1.32
C LEU A 116 -6.53 13.47 0.86
N LEU A 117 -7.16 12.28 0.87
CA LEU A 117 -8.58 12.12 0.54
C LEU A 117 -9.50 12.88 1.51
N ILE A 118 -9.26 12.79 2.83
CA ILE A 118 -10.06 13.50 3.84
C ILE A 118 -9.99 15.02 3.65
N THR A 119 -8.86 15.55 3.15
CA THR A 119 -8.70 16.98 2.90
C THR A 119 -9.28 17.47 1.58
N LEU A 120 -9.85 16.59 0.75
CA LEU A 120 -10.50 17.00 -0.49
C LEU A 120 -11.81 17.75 -0.18
N SER A 121 -11.99 18.89 -0.83
CA SER A 121 -13.24 19.66 -0.80
C SER A 121 -14.03 19.49 -2.09
N GLU A 122 -15.32 19.79 -2.04
CA GLU A 122 -16.16 19.89 -3.24
C GLU A 122 -15.55 20.88 -4.26
N GLY A 123 -15.65 20.54 -5.55
CA GLY A 123 -15.07 21.34 -6.64
C GLY A 123 -13.56 21.17 -6.85
N ASN A 124 -12.90 20.27 -6.11
CA ASN A 124 -11.48 19.99 -6.32
C ASN A 124 -11.26 19.30 -7.68
N GLN A 125 -10.28 19.79 -8.45
CA GLN A 125 -9.89 19.26 -9.76
C GLN A 125 -9.51 17.77 -9.71
N LEU A 126 -9.02 17.27 -8.57
CA LEU A 126 -8.72 15.84 -8.39
C LEU A 126 -9.97 14.96 -8.42
N ILE A 127 -11.13 15.49 -8.01
CA ILE A 127 -12.41 14.80 -8.10
C ILE A 127 -12.89 14.84 -9.56
N THR A 128 -12.90 16.04 -10.17
CA THR A 128 -13.38 16.24 -11.54
C THR A 128 -12.57 15.47 -12.59
N ARG A 129 -11.27 15.26 -12.35
CA ARG A 129 -10.37 14.51 -13.25
C ARG A 129 -10.35 13.00 -12.98
N GLY A 130 -11.17 12.50 -12.06
CA GLY A 130 -11.22 11.07 -11.69
C GLY A 130 -10.01 10.58 -10.88
N ILE A 131 -9.08 11.46 -10.49
CA ILE A 131 -7.87 11.12 -9.74
C ILE A 131 -8.22 10.58 -8.34
N ALA A 132 -9.14 11.25 -7.64
CA ALA A 132 -9.60 10.81 -6.33
C ALA A 132 -10.31 9.45 -6.39
N LEU A 133 -11.07 9.20 -7.47
CA LEU A 133 -11.72 7.91 -7.70
C LEU A 133 -10.67 6.81 -7.94
N ALA A 134 -9.71 7.02 -8.84
CA ALA A 134 -8.64 6.07 -9.10
C ALA A 134 -7.83 5.75 -7.82
N ALA A 135 -7.47 6.76 -7.03
CA ALA A 135 -6.81 6.56 -5.74
C ALA A 135 -7.66 5.72 -4.76
N THR A 136 -8.97 6.01 -4.69
CA THR A 136 -9.92 5.27 -3.85
C THR A 136 -10.03 3.79 -4.28
N CYS A 137 -10.09 3.51 -5.58
CA CYS A 137 -10.12 2.14 -6.12
C CYS A 137 -8.86 1.35 -5.73
N LEU A 138 -7.69 1.99 -5.81
CA LEU A 138 -6.41 1.41 -5.41
C LEU A 138 -6.37 1.16 -3.89
N LEU A 139 -6.82 2.11 -3.06
CA LEU A 139 -6.89 1.92 -1.61
C LEU A 139 -7.85 0.82 -1.20
N ARG A 140 -8.99 0.71 -1.86
CA ARG A 140 -9.92 -0.38 -1.56
C ARG A 140 -9.29 -1.75 -1.85
N SER A 141 -8.48 -1.83 -2.90
CA SER A 141 -7.71 -3.05 -3.20
C SER A 141 -6.63 -3.32 -2.15
N TYR A 142 -5.97 -2.26 -1.63
CA TYR A 142 -5.08 -2.37 -0.49
C TYR A 142 -5.78 -2.97 0.73
N GLU A 143 -6.95 -2.44 1.13
CA GLU A 143 -7.68 -2.89 2.32
C GLU A 143 -8.13 -4.35 2.18
N ILE A 144 -8.55 -4.72 0.97
CA ILE A 144 -8.89 -6.09 0.64
C ILE A 144 -7.67 -6.97 0.90
N LEU A 145 -6.49 -6.67 0.33
CA LEU A 145 -5.25 -7.42 0.55
C LEU A 145 -4.78 -7.43 2.01
N ASP A 146 -4.99 -6.33 2.73
CA ASP A 146 -4.60 -6.16 4.13
C ASP A 146 -5.41 -7.10 5.05
N GLY A 147 -6.72 -7.21 4.79
CA GLY A 147 -7.69 -7.98 5.57
C GLY A 147 -7.22 -9.36 6.04
N ASP A 148 -7.60 -9.71 7.27
CA ASP A 148 -7.09 -10.88 7.96
C ASP A 148 -7.59 -12.20 7.33
N VAL A 149 -6.69 -13.17 7.24
CA VAL A 149 -6.99 -14.54 6.82
C VAL A 149 -7.03 -15.38 8.09
N ASP A 150 -8.18 -15.95 8.40
CA ASP A 150 -8.26 -16.99 9.43
C ASP A 150 -7.25 -18.10 9.09
N PRO A 151 -6.32 -18.46 10.00
CA PRO A 151 -5.23 -19.40 9.73
C PRO A 151 -5.70 -20.82 9.37
N THR A 152 -6.99 -21.13 9.51
CA THR A 152 -7.63 -22.38 9.06
C THR A 152 -8.02 -22.37 7.58
N SER A 153 -7.91 -21.24 6.89
CA SER A 153 -8.29 -21.07 5.49
C SER A 153 -7.06 -21.25 4.59
N THR A 154 -6.69 -22.51 4.33
CA THR A 154 -5.49 -22.92 3.58
C THR A 154 -5.47 -22.55 2.08
N CYS A 155 -6.19 -21.51 1.66
CA CYS A 155 -6.20 -20.98 0.29
C CYS A 155 -6.32 -19.45 0.29
N GLY A 156 -5.47 -18.77 1.07
CA GLY A 156 -5.55 -17.32 1.30
C GLY A 156 -5.25 -16.46 0.08
N ALA A 157 -4.27 -16.83 -0.77
CA ALA A 157 -3.90 -16.00 -1.91
C ALA A 157 -4.97 -15.98 -3.01
N LEU A 158 -5.47 -17.15 -3.45
CA LEU A 158 -6.44 -17.23 -4.55
C LEU A 158 -7.81 -16.64 -4.17
N THR A 159 -8.26 -16.80 -2.94
CA THR A 159 -9.50 -16.17 -2.45
C THR A 159 -9.35 -14.66 -2.35
N GLN A 160 -8.18 -14.16 -1.96
CA GLN A 160 -7.88 -12.74 -1.94
C GLN A 160 -7.88 -12.11 -3.34
N TRP A 161 -7.27 -12.80 -4.31
CA TRP A 161 -7.30 -12.44 -5.73
C TRP A 161 -8.72 -12.43 -6.29
N LEU A 162 -9.53 -13.45 -5.98
CA LEU A 162 -10.92 -13.51 -6.40
C LEU A 162 -11.76 -12.40 -5.76
N ARG A 163 -11.47 -11.98 -4.52
CA ARG A 163 -12.13 -10.83 -3.88
C ARG A 163 -11.72 -9.51 -4.55
N CYS A 164 -10.45 -9.34 -4.92
CA CYS A 164 -10.03 -8.21 -5.75
C CYS A 164 -10.71 -8.25 -7.12
N MET A 165 -10.74 -9.40 -7.82
CA MET A 165 -11.45 -9.56 -9.10
C MET A 165 -12.96 -9.33 -9.00
N MET A 166 -13.61 -9.76 -7.91
CA MET A 166 -15.03 -9.47 -7.66
C MET A 166 -15.27 -8.00 -7.35
N PHE A 167 -14.36 -7.34 -6.63
CA PHE A 167 -14.41 -5.89 -6.43
C PHE A 167 -14.19 -5.13 -7.76
N PHE A 168 -13.31 -5.62 -8.63
CA PHE A 168 -13.18 -5.08 -9.99
C PHE A 168 -14.47 -5.22 -10.78
N ARG A 169 -15.09 -6.41 -10.80
CA ARG A 169 -16.41 -6.59 -11.42
C ARG A 169 -17.48 -5.67 -10.83
N ALA A 170 -17.44 -5.41 -9.52
CA ALA A 170 -18.33 -4.44 -8.89
C ALA A 170 -18.05 -3.01 -9.38
N ILE A 171 -16.80 -2.55 -9.44
CA ILE A 171 -16.46 -1.24 -10.05
C ILE A 171 -17.02 -1.15 -11.48
N TYR A 172 -16.88 -2.21 -12.28
CA TYR A 172 -17.42 -2.29 -13.64
C TYR A 172 -18.96 -2.26 -13.69
N GLU A 173 -19.68 -2.91 -12.75
CA GLU A 173 -21.15 -2.85 -12.67
C GLU A 173 -21.66 -1.50 -12.11
N TRP A 174 -20.85 -0.80 -11.29
CA TRP A 174 -21.15 0.53 -10.78
C TRP A 174 -21.07 1.63 -11.87
N ASP A 175 -20.10 1.56 -12.79
CA ASP A 175 -20.03 2.47 -13.95
C ASP A 175 -21.24 2.30 -14.91
N TYR A 176 -21.77 1.07 -15.03
CA TYR A 176 -22.94 0.79 -15.87
C TYR A 176 -24.27 1.31 -15.31
N LEU A 177 -24.39 1.45 -13.98
CA LEU A 177 -25.66 1.78 -13.31
C LEU A 177 -25.78 3.25 -12.89
N GLU A 178 -24.68 3.98 -12.67
CA GLU A 178 -24.77 5.39 -12.23
C GLU A 178 -24.35 6.45 -13.24
N LEU A 179 -23.61 6.13 -14.32
CA LEU A 179 -23.01 7.20 -15.15
C LEU A 179 -23.37 7.24 -16.63
N GLY A 180 -24.12 6.28 -17.20
CA GLY A 180 -24.68 6.44 -18.55
C GLY A 180 -23.68 6.86 -19.64
N PHE A 181 -22.38 6.55 -19.47
CA PHE A 181 -21.38 6.77 -20.51
C PHE A 181 -21.49 5.65 -21.52
N GLY A 182 -22.04 5.99 -22.69
CA GLY A 182 -21.85 5.18 -23.88
C GLY A 182 -20.37 4.94 -24.14
N THR A 183 -20.06 3.73 -24.59
CA THR A 183 -18.84 3.29 -25.27
C THR A 183 -17.84 4.40 -25.57
N ILE A 184 -16.69 4.36 -24.91
CA ILE A 184 -15.44 4.94 -25.41
C ILE A 184 -14.81 3.93 -26.36
#